data_AF-A0A6A3VWW6-F1
#
_entry.id   AF-A0A6A3VWW6-F1
#
_cell.length_a   1.000
_cell.length_b   1.000
_cell.length_c   1.000
_cell.angle_alpha   90.00
_cell.angle_beta   90.00
_cell.angle_gamma   90.00
#
_symmetry.space_group_name_H-M   'P 1'
#
loop_
_entity.id
_entity.type
_entity.pdbx_description
1 polymer ?
#
loop_
_entity_poly.entity_id
_entity_poly.type
_entity_poly.pdbx_seq_one_letter_code
_entity_poly.pdbx_strand_id
1 'polypeptide(L)'
;MLQLHAKLNGTANVYTMEHRGTGRSTLFDCVAAQVQTTGSPHGRDIDPTEVASCAKALEFKYDNYATFSITSAATDLSTLISKYTNGASTVVYGVSYGSTVVERLMFLNPPEVVGYVMDGISTTSATSADKFQYFSVAETDYGEVGDHLLGFCAQDSVCSTHFANKSLPDTLEDLLTQFDKDPNSTCATLVDNKASGDVKPSFKLRKTLGELLSGPEDRTLIPPIVYRLNRCSPEDVDVMSSFFDVLNGDSNPSQNKPYFSNLLFFLIVFSEMWEIPGPSVAEMNPQFASTKLSDGSVYQLALVYCAFSKEKSSWCEELGVGDYDAKAIMYERDQYWNKSTTIPSQASALLLSSKLDPITPHKYAEHLLEVLEGDNKELVTFNYTRHGTVAWSFPIDNVYTGETCGMNVLASYVSSGGDLQKLDRSCHK
;
A
#
# COMPACT_ATOMS: atom_id res chain seq x y z
N MET A 1 -14.64 12.39 1.03
CA MET A 1 -15.12 13.08 2.25
C MET A 1 -16.25 14.09 2.01
N LEU A 2 -16.23 14.91 0.95
CA LEU A 2 -17.40 15.76 0.61
C LEU A 2 -18.71 14.96 0.43
N GLN A 3 -18.62 13.79 -0.20
CA GLN A 3 -19.76 12.88 -0.34
C GLN A 3 -20.31 12.40 1.01
N LEU A 4 -19.44 12.12 1.99
CA LEU A 4 -19.86 11.75 3.35
C LEU A 4 -20.65 12.89 4.00
N HIS A 5 -20.11 14.12 3.96
CA HIS A 5 -20.80 15.30 4.48
C HIS A 5 -22.19 15.51 3.85
N ALA A 6 -22.30 15.33 2.52
CA ALA A 6 -23.56 15.41 1.81
C ALA A 6 -24.55 14.31 2.24
N LYS A 7 -24.08 13.06 2.40
CA LYS A 7 -24.91 11.94 2.86
C LYS A 7 -25.41 12.09 4.29
N LEU A 8 -24.62 12.74 5.12
CA LEU A 8 -25.00 13.10 6.48
C LEU A 8 -25.85 14.37 6.52
N ASN A 9 -26.31 14.91 5.39
CA ASN A 9 -27.11 16.14 5.30
C ASN A 9 -26.49 17.34 6.04
N GLY A 10 -25.15 17.39 6.12
CA GLY A 10 -24.43 18.42 6.85
C GLY A 10 -24.59 18.38 8.38
N THR A 11 -25.10 17.29 8.95
CA THR A 11 -25.28 17.16 10.41
C THR A 11 -24.01 16.78 11.16
N ALA A 12 -22.93 16.46 10.44
CA ALA A 12 -21.63 16.12 11.00
C ALA A 12 -20.53 17.01 10.42
N ASN A 13 -19.62 17.48 11.26
CA ASN A 13 -18.42 18.16 10.81
C ASN A 13 -17.41 17.13 10.30
N VAL A 14 -16.87 17.33 9.10
CA VAL A 14 -15.88 16.43 8.49
C VAL A 14 -14.54 17.15 8.44
N TYR A 15 -13.58 16.63 9.18
CA TYR A 15 -12.21 17.14 9.24
C TYR A 15 -11.27 16.25 8.44
N THR A 16 -10.32 16.85 7.74
CA THR A 16 -9.17 16.17 7.14
C THR A 16 -7.91 16.85 7.64
N MET A 17 -6.88 16.07 7.95
CA MET A 17 -5.63 16.56 8.54
C MET A 17 -4.45 16.09 7.69
N GLU A 18 -3.54 17.01 7.39
CA GLU A 18 -2.17 16.65 7.02
C GLU A 18 -1.43 16.35 8.33
N HIS A 19 -1.07 15.08 8.57
CA HIS A 19 -0.33 14.74 9.78
C HIS A 19 1.08 15.34 9.71
N ARG A 20 1.71 15.52 10.87
CA ARG A 20 3.06 16.07 10.96
C ARG A 20 4.03 15.42 9.97
N GLY A 21 4.89 16.23 9.36
CA GLY A 21 5.84 15.77 8.35
C GLY A 21 5.28 15.69 6.93
N THR A 22 3.96 15.86 6.74
CA THR A 22 3.33 15.78 5.41
C THR A 22 2.82 17.11 4.90
N GLY A 23 2.83 17.29 3.57
CA GLY A 23 2.21 18.44 2.91
C GLY A 23 2.68 19.77 3.48
N ARG A 24 1.77 20.51 4.12
CA ARG A 24 2.03 21.82 4.74
C ARG A 24 2.31 21.73 6.25
N SER A 25 2.20 20.55 6.85
CA SER A 25 2.42 20.31 8.27
C SER A 25 3.90 20.06 8.58
N THR A 26 4.75 21.06 8.30
CA THR A 26 6.22 20.99 8.44
C THR A 26 6.77 19.76 7.71
N LEU A 27 6.77 19.83 6.38
CA LEU A 27 7.22 18.74 5.50
C LEU A 27 8.57 18.16 6.01
N PHE A 28 8.63 16.84 6.16
CA PHE A 28 9.86 16.14 6.52
C PHE A 28 10.73 16.05 5.27
N ASP A 29 11.59 17.06 5.10
CA ASP A 29 12.38 17.28 3.91
C ASP A 29 13.87 17.58 4.20
N CYS A 30 14.67 17.48 3.13
CA CYS A 30 16.10 17.73 3.13
C CYS A 30 16.48 18.92 2.24
N VAL A 31 15.72 20.03 2.33
CA VAL A 31 15.86 21.20 1.44
C VAL A 31 17.29 21.77 1.46
N ALA A 32 17.94 21.84 2.62
CA ALA A 32 19.32 22.34 2.73
C ALA A 32 20.33 21.51 1.92
N ALA A 33 20.04 20.22 1.72
CA ALA A 33 20.86 19.30 0.93
C ALA A 33 20.45 19.26 -0.55
N GLN A 34 19.40 20.00 -0.96
CA GLN A 34 18.85 19.98 -2.33
C GLN A 34 18.45 18.57 -2.82
N VAL A 35 18.08 17.70 -1.88
CA VAL A 35 17.64 16.33 -2.14
C VAL A 35 16.19 16.31 -2.62
N GLN A 36 15.85 15.36 -3.49
CA GLN A 36 14.53 15.24 -4.12
C GLN A 36 14.12 16.53 -4.86
N THR A 37 15.06 17.17 -5.56
CA THR A 37 14.78 18.34 -6.41
C THR A 37 14.69 17.94 -7.87
N THR A 38 14.22 18.83 -8.76
CA THR A 38 14.17 18.52 -10.20
C THR A 38 15.54 18.22 -10.81
N GLY A 39 16.64 18.59 -10.14
CA GLY A 39 18.01 18.27 -10.56
C GLY A 39 18.59 17.00 -9.91
N SER A 40 17.85 16.35 -9.01
CA SER A 40 18.28 15.11 -8.34
C SER A 40 18.27 13.91 -9.30
N PRO A 41 19.09 12.86 -9.06
CA PRO A 41 19.20 11.70 -9.94
C PRO A 41 17.86 11.01 -10.21
N HIS A 42 17.02 10.87 -9.18
CA HIS A 42 15.67 10.31 -9.27
C HIS A 42 14.56 11.38 -9.16
N GLY A 43 14.90 12.64 -9.46
CA GLY A 43 13.96 13.75 -9.40
C GLY A 43 13.37 13.95 -8.00
N ARG A 44 12.10 13.61 -7.79
CA ARG A 44 11.43 13.78 -6.48
C ARG A 44 11.48 12.54 -5.59
N ASP A 45 12.01 11.42 -6.10
CA ASP A 45 12.28 10.23 -5.31
C ASP A 45 13.72 10.31 -4.77
N ILE A 46 13.98 9.64 -3.65
CA ILE A 46 15.33 9.68 -3.05
C ILE A 46 16.24 8.68 -3.75
N ASP A 47 17.42 9.14 -4.14
CA ASP A 47 18.51 8.25 -4.54
C ASP A 47 19.35 7.86 -3.31
N PRO A 48 19.81 6.60 -3.17
CA PRO A 48 20.68 6.19 -2.07
C PRO A 48 21.93 7.08 -1.89
N THR A 49 22.47 7.65 -2.97
CA THR A 49 23.63 8.56 -2.94
C THR A 49 23.32 9.92 -2.30
N GLU A 50 22.05 10.32 -2.24
CA GLU A 50 21.62 11.59 -1.63
C GLU A 50 21.47 11.47 -0.10
N VAL A 51 21.33 10.25 0.42
CA VAL A 51 20.96 9.98 1.82
C VAL A 51 21.97 10.55 2.80
N ALA A 52 23.28 10.44 2.55
CA ALA A 52 24.31 10.96 3.44
C ALA A 52 24.17 12.48 3.67
N SER A 53 23.91 13.23 2.59
CA SER A 53 23.73 14.68 2.67
C SER A 53 22.41 15.07 3.36
N CYS A 54 21.35 14.29 3.12
CA CYS A 54 20.05 14.43 3.76
C CYS A 54 20.13 14.15 5.27
N ALA A 55 20.79 13.06 5.66
CA ALA A 55 21.01 12.70 7.06
C ALA A 55 21.71 13.81 7.84
N LYS A 56 22.75 14.42 7.26
CA LYS A 56 23.46 15.56 7.86
C LYS A 56 22.57 16.79 8.01
N ALA A 57 21.73 17.09 7.02
CA ALA A 57 20.79 18.20 7.08
C ALA A 57 19.69 17.97 8.14
N LEU A 58 19.18 16.73 8.26
CA LEU A 58 18.17 16.36 9.23
C LEU A 58 18.73 16.33 10.65
N GLU A 59 19.95 15.83 10.85
CA GLU A 59 20.60 15.79 12.16
C GLU A 59 20.84 17.21 12.71
N PHE A 60 21.10 18.18 11.83
CA PHE A 60 21.18 19.58 12.21
C PHE A 60 19.80 20.18 12.57
N LYS A 61 18.73 19.72 11.92
CA LYS A 61 17.37 20.28 12.05
C LYS A 61 16.57 19.67 13.21
N TYR A 62 16.79 18.39 13.52
CA TYR A 62 16.00 17.64 14.48
C TYR A 62 16.87 16.80 15.41
N ASP A 63 16.63 16.92 16.71
CA ASP A 63 17.35 16.14 17.72
C ASP A 63 16.88 14.67 17.77
N ASN A 64 15.60 14.43 17.49
CA ASN A 64 14.95 13.12 17.56
C ASN A 64 13.88 12.96 16.48
N TYR A 65 14.06 11.97 15.60
CA TYR A 65 13.12 11.69 14.51
C TYR A 65 11.82 11.03 14.98
N ALA A 66 11.73 10.53 16.22
CA ALA A 66 10.48 10.02 16.80
C ALA A 66 9.39 11.10 16.91
N THR A 67 9.76 12.38 16.79
CA THR A 67 8.79 13.47 16.63
C THR A 67 7.91 13.30 15.39
N PHE A 68 8.32 12.50 14.40
CA PHE A 68 7.55 12.16 13.20
C PHE A 68 7.01 10.72 13.19
N SER A 69 7.07 10.02 14.33
CA SER A 69 6.57 8.65 14.47
C SER A 69 5.06 8.51 14.31
N ILE A 70 4.58 7.27 14.17
CA ILE A 70 3.16 6.93 14.15
C ILE A 70 2.46 7.39 15.43
N THR A 71 3.09 7.20 16.60
CA THR A 71 2.56 7.68 17.90
C THR A 71 2.47 9.19 17.96
N SER A 72 3.47 9.89 17.43
CA SER A 72 3.45 11.35 17.33
C SER A 72 2.28 11.83 16.45
N ALA A 73 2.02 11.19 15.32
CA ALA A 73 0.85 11.48 14.48
C ALA A 73 -0.48 11.18 15.19
N ALA A 74 -0.60 10.03 15.87
CA ALA A 74 -1.79 9.69 16.66
C ALA A 74 -2.02 10.68 17.82
N THR A 75 -0.95 11.17 18.44
CA THR A 75 -1.02 12.17 19.52
C THR A 75 -1.53 13.52 19.01
N ASP A 76 -1.15 13.93 17.78
CA ASP A 76 -1.71 15.13 17.15
C ASP A 76 -3.21 14.98 16.92
N LEU A 77 -3.64 13.81 16.45
CA LEU A 77 -5.04 13.53 16.20
C LEU A 77 -5.87 13.54 17.51
N SER A 78 -5.37 12.90 18.57
CA SER A 78 -5.96 12.98 19.92
C SER A 78 -6.05 14.43 20.44
N THR A 79 -4.99 15.22 20.22
CA THR A 79 -4.96 16.64 20.60
C THR A 79 -5.95 17.47 19.78
N LEU A 80 -6.08 17.20 18.48
CA LEU A 80 -7.05 17.87 17.63
C LEU A 80 -8.47 17.58 18.08
N ILE A 81 -8.78 16.30 18.35
CA ILE A 81 -10.10 15.86 18.80
C ILE A 81 -10.45 16.58 20.11
N SER A 82 -9.63 16.42 21.15
CA SER A 82 -9.88 17.01 22.46
C SER A 82 -10.01 18.56 22.45
N LYS A 83 -9.26 19.26 21.58
CA LYS A 83 -9.29 20.73 21.53
C LYS A 83 -10.37 21.32 20.64
N TYR A 84 -10.73 20.67 19.54
CA TYR A 84 -11.52 21.30 18.48
C TYR A 84 -12.90 20.66 18.24
N THR A 85 -13.19 19.49 18.81
CA THR A 85 -14.54 18.89 18.68
C THR A 85 -15.52 19.40 19.74
N ASN A 86 -15.06 20.17 20.73
CA ASN A 86 -15.85 20.67 21.86
C ASN A 86 -16.60 19.55 22.60
N GLY A 87 -15.96 18.38 22.73
CA GLY A 87 -16.54 17.21 23.40
C GLY A 87 -17.60 16.46 22.57
N ALA A 88 -17.74 16.77 21.28
CA ALA A 88 -18.63 16.01 20.40
C ALA A 88 -18.11 14.58 20.17
N SER A 89 -19.04 13.63 20.14
CA SER A 89 -18.76 12.25 19.75
C SER A 89 -18.10 12.22 18.36
N THR A 90 -16.95 11.58 18.28
CA THR A 90 -16.09 11.59 17.10
C THR A 90 -15.91 10.17 16.56
N VAL A 91 -16.05 10.03 15.24
CA VAL A 91 -15.65 8.83 14.51
C VAL A 91 -14.37 9.15 13.76
N VAL A 92 -13.36 8.30 13.90
CA VAL A 92 -12.06 8.47 13.24
C VAL A 92 -11.96 7.46 12.11
N TYR A 93 -11.67 7.94 10.90
CA TYR A 93 -11.50 7.11 9.72
C TYR A 93 -10.04 7.16 9.24
N GLY A 94 -9.43 5.99 9.05
CA GLY A 94 -8.09 5.82 8.49
C GLY A 94 -8.11 4.84 7.34
N VAL A 95 -7.40 5.16 6.26
CA VAL A 95 -7.23 4.29 5.09
C VAL A 95 -5.75 3.97 4.88
N SER A 96 -5.41 2.73 4.51
CA SER A 96 -4.02 2.32 4.28
C SER A 96 -3.16 2.53 5.54
N TYR A 97 -1.98 3.14 5.44
CA TYR A 97 -1.20 3.64 6.58
C TYR A 97 -2.04 4.38 7.65
N GLY A 98 -3.11 5.08 7.23
CA GLY A 98 -4.05 5.71 8.15
C GLY A 98 -4.68 4.74 9.15
N SER A 99 -4.90 3.46 8.81
CA SER A 99 -5.39 2.48 9.78
C SER A 99 -4.38 2.20 10.88
N THR A 100 -3.07 2.24 10.59
CA THR A 100 -2.03 2.11 11.62
C THR A 100 -2.03 3.30 12.56
N VAL A 101 -2.28 4.51 12.06
CA VAL A 101 -2.44 5.71 12.90
C VAL A 101 -3.71 5.62 13.76
N VAL A 102 -4.81 5.11 13.21
CA VAL A 102 -6.07 4.88 13.94
C VAL A 102 -5.90 3.83 15.03
N GLU A 103 -5.24 2.72 14.71
CA GLU A 103 -4.84 1.69 15.67
C GLU A 103 -3.97 2.28 16.79
N ARG A 104 -2.99 3.12 16.44
CA ARG A 104 -2.15 3.81 17.43
C ARG A 104 -2.96 4.80 18.28
N LEU A 105 -3.97 5.46 17.72
CA LEU A 105 -4.88 6.32 18.46
C LEU A 105 -5.72 5.55 19.49
N MET A 106 -6.09 4.30 19.19
CA MET A 106 -6.84 3.46 20.14
C MET A 106 -6.05 3.23 21.45
N PHE A 107 -4.72 3.07 21.37
CA PHE A 107 -3.86 3.01 22.57
C PHE A 107 -3.91 4.28 23.42
N LEU A 108 -4.14 5.44 22.81
CA LEU A 108 -4.24 6.73 23.51
C LEU A 108 -5.63 6.94 24.13
N ASN A 109 -6.61 6.12 23.73
CA ASN A 109 -7.98 6.11 24.25
C ASN A 109 -8.60 7.51 24.48
N PRO A 110 -8.67 8.37 23.44
CA PRO A 110 -9.37 9.65 23.57
C PRO A 110 -10.86 9.43 23.92
N PRO A 111 -11.38 10.05 24.99
CA PRO A 111 -12.73 9.79 25.48
C PRO A 111 -13.84 10.23 24.53
N GLU A 112 -13.58 11.18 23.62
CA GLU A 112 -14.54 11.66 22.64
C GLU A 112 -14.74 10.69 21.46
N VAL A 113 -13.83 9.74 21.25
CA VAL A 113 -13.91 8.82 20.12
C VAL A 113 -14.87 7.67 20.45
N VAL A 114 -15.94 7.58 19.67
CA VAL A 114 -17.00 6.55 19.78
C VAL A 114 -16.92 5.50 18.68
N GLY A 115 -16.07 5.72 17.66
CA GLY A 115 -15.91 4.77 16.57
C GLY A 115 -14.57 4.91 15.86
N TYR A 116 -13.93 3.77 15.60
CA TYR A 116 -12.70 3.66 14.83
C TYR A 116 -13.01 2.94 13.52
N VAL A 117 -12.80 3.59 12.39
CA VAL A 117 -13.00 2.99 11.06
C VAL A 117 -11.65 2.86 10.37
N MET A 118 -11.35 1.65 9.91
CA MET A 118 -10.11 1.33 9.22
C MET A 118 -10.43 0.67 7.87
N ASP A 119 -9.91 1.23 6.77
CA ASP A 119 -10.20 0.81 5.39
C ASP A 119 -8.92 0.46 4.63
N GLY A 120 -8.81 -0.75 4.09
CA GLY A 120 -7.55 -1.23 3.49
C GLY A 120 -6.46 -1.30 4.56
N ILE A 121 -6.47 -2.38 5.34
CA ILE A 121 -5.79 -2.43 6.63
C ILE A 121 -4.28 -2.55 6.47
N SER A 122 -3.58 -1.52 6.94
CA SER A 122 -2.19 -1.61 7.38
C SER A 122 -2.12 -1.64 8.91
N THR A 123 -1.40 -2.59 9.49
CA THR A 123 -1.29 -2.77 10.95
C THR A 123 0.16 -2.97 11.40
N THR A 124 0.45 -2.51 12.61
CA THR A 124 1.71 -2.83 13.32
C THR A 124 1.49 -3.76 14.51
N SER A 125 0.31 -4.38 14.62
CA SER A 125 0.01 -5.40 15.63
C SER A 125 0.27 -6.79 15.09
N ALA A 126 1.11 -7.57 15.77
CA ALA A 126 1.23 -9.00 15.48
C ALA A 126 1.36 -9.84 16.75
N THR A 127 0.84 -11.06 16.69
CA THR A 127 1.03 -12.07 17.74
C THR A 127 2.37 -12.79 17.59
N SER A 128 2.98 -12.72 16.41
CA SER A 128 4.23 -13.36 16.03
C SER A 128 4.83 -12.68 14.80
N ALA A 129 6.13 -12.87 14.56
CA ALA A 129 6.84 -12.18 13.48
C ALA A 129 6.32 -12.55 12.08
N ASP A 130 5.86 -13.78 11.87
CA ASP A 130 5.29 -14.28 10.60
C ASP A 130 3.91 -13.70 10.27
N LYS A 131 3.20 -13.14 11.26
CA LYS A 131 1.93 -12.44 11.06
C LYS A 131 2.08 -10.93 10.94
N PHE A 132 3.29 -10.39 11.13
CA PHE A 132 3.53 -8.95 11.04
C PHE A 132 3.53 -8.51 9.57
N GLN A 133 2.89 -7.38 9.29
CA GLN A 133 2.84 -6.79 7.95
C GLN A 133 4.11 -6.01 7.65
N TYR A 134 5.20 -6.74 7.40
CA TYR A 134 6.45 -6.10 6.98
C TYR A 134 6.36 -5.67 5.52
N PHE A 135 6.89 -4.49 5.21
CA PHE A 135 6.98 -4.02 3.83
C PHE A 135 7.94 -4.86 2.99
N SER A 136 8.93 -5.53 3.61
CA SER A 136 9.89 -6.34 2.85
C SER A 136 9.27 -7.60 2.22
N VAL A 137 8.14 -8.09 2.76
CA VAL A 137 7.39 -9.23 2.22
C VAL A 137 6.25 -8.82 1.29
N ALA A 138 6.04 -7.52 1.09
CA ALA A 138 4.85 -7.01 0.41
C ALA A 138 4.73 -7.49 -1.05
N GLU A 139 5.84 -7.88 -1.71
CA GLU A 139 5.78 -8.49 -3.05
C GLU A 139 5.10 -9.86 -3.03
N THR A 140 5.39 -10.70 -2.02
CA THR A 140 4.77 -12.03 -1.90
C THR A 140 3.29 -11.89 -1.59
N ASP A 141 2.97 -10.98 -0.68
CA ASP A 141 1.61 -10.58 -0.32
C ASP A 141 0.79 -10.10 -1.53
N TYR A 142 1.40 -9.26 -2.39
CA TYR A 142 0.82 -8.80 -3.64
C TYR A 142 0.56 -9.98 -4.58
N GLY A 143 1.52 -10.90 -4.68
CA GLY A 143 1.45 -12.12 -5.46
C GLY A 143 0.32 -13.05 -5.05
N GLU A 144 0.05 -13.21 -3.76
CA GLU A 144 -1.08 -14.01 -3.25
C GLU A 144 -2.43 -13.47 -3.75
N VAL A 145 -2.60 -12.15 -3.77
CA VAL A 145 -3.79 -11.49 -4.32
C VAL A 145 -3.86 -11.67 -5.84
N GLY A 146 -2.71 -11.62 -6.51
CA GLY A 146 -2.59 -11.94 -7.93
C GLY A 146 -3.07 -13.36 -8.25
N ASP A 147 -2.60 -14.36 -7.50
CA ASP A 147 -3.02 -15.76 -7.65
C ASP A 147 -4.52 -15.93 -7.41
N HIS A 148 -5.09 -15.21 -6.43
CA HIS A 148 -6.54 -15.20 -6.20
C HIS A 148 -7.31 -14.68 -7.42
N LEU A 149 -6.86 -13.57 -8.03
CA LEU A 149 -7.46 -13.03 -9.26
C LEU A 149 -7.39 -14.03 -10.41
N LEU A 150 -6.20 -14.61 -10.66
CA LEU A 150 -5.99 -15.55 -11.77
C LEU A 150 -6.91 -16.78 -11.65
N GLY A 151 -7.20 -17.20 -10.42
CA GLY A 151 -8.12 -18.29 -10.10
C GLY A 151 -9.56 -18.07 -10.57
N PHE A 152 -10.02 -16.83 -10.76
CA PHE A 152 -11.37 -16.55 -11.25
C PHE A 152 -11.58 -16.99 -12.70
N CYS A 153 -10.52 -17.08 -13.51
CA CYS A 153 -10.63 -17.50 -14.89
C CYS A 153 -11.26 -18.89 -15.05
N ALA A 154 -11.02 -19.80 -14.08
CA ALA A 154 -11.62 -21.14 -14.09
C ALA A 154 -13.13 -21.14 -13.81
N GLN A 155 -13.65 -20.07 -13.21
CA GLN A 155 -15.08 -19.90 -12.87
C GLN A 155 -15.82 -19.12 -13.96
N ASP A 156 -15.10 -18.39 -14.82
CA ASP A 156 -15.65 -17.66 -15.94
C ASP A 156 -15.64 -18.51 -17.22
N SER A 157 -16.80 -18.74 -17.82
CA SER A 157 -16.94 -19.61 -19.01
C SER A 157 -16.21 -19.07 -20.25
N VAL A 158 -16.09 -17.76 -20.38
CA VAL A 158 -15.41 -17.13 -21.52
C VAL A 158 -13.90 -17.27 -21.34
N CYS A 159 -13.39 -16.93 -20.16
CA CYS A 159 -11.96 -17.04 -19.83
C CYS A 159 -11.49 -18.50 -19.89
N SER A 160 -12.16 -19.41 -19.17
CA SER A 160 -11.77 -20.83 -19.10
C SER A 160 -11.67 -21.50 -20.46
N THR A 161 -12.51 -21.12 -21.44
CA THR A 161 -12.43 -21.67 -22.82
C THR A 161 -11.09 -21.36 -23.50
N HIS A 162 -10.49 -20.20 -23.21
CA HIS A 162 -9.17 -19.82 -23.74
C HIS A 162 -8.01 -20.56 -23.03
N PHE A 163 -8.27 -21.13 -21.85
CA PHE A 163 -7.29 -21.83 -21.00
C PHE A 163 -7.69 -23.30 -20.76
N ALA A 164 -8.30 -23.93 -21.76
CA ALA A 164 -8.85 -25.29 -21.63
C ALA A 164 -7.78 -26.39 -21.44
N ASN A 165 -6.59 -26.22 -22.03
CA ASN A 165 -5.50 -27.20 -21.94
C ASN A 165 -4.60 -26.98 -20.72
N LYS A 166 -4.54 -25.74 -20.22
CA LYS A 166 -3.69 -25.31 -19.13
C LYS A 166 -4.32 -24.07 -18.52
N SER A 167 -4.44 -24.06 -17.19
CA SER A 167 -5.08 -22.96 -16.48
C SER A 167 -4.37 -21.63 -16.75
N LEU A 168 -5.07 -20.51 -16.55
CA LEU A 168 -4.46 -19.19 -16.62
C LEU A 168 -3.20 -19.04 -15.74
N PRO A 169 -3.21 -19.39 -14.43
CA PRO A 169 -2.02 -19.27 -13.60
C PRO A 169 -0.86 -20.17 -14.07
N ASP A 170 -1.13 -21.41 -14.49
CA ASP A 170 -0.07 -22.30 -15.00
C ASP A 170 0.49 -21.81 -16.34
N THR A 171 -0.36 -21.22 -17.20
CA THR A 171 0.07 -20.63 -18.47
C THR A 171 0.97 -19.42 -18.25
N LEU A 172 0.65 -18.57 -17.27
CA LEU A 172 1.48 -17.43 -16.91
C LEU A 172 2.83 -17.87 -16.33
N GLU A 173 2.85 -18.87 -15.44
CA GLU A 173 4.09 -19.43 -14.89
C GLU A 173 5.05 -19.93 -15.99
N ASP A 174 4.51 -20.68 -16.94
CA ASP A 174 5.26 -21.17 -18.08
C ASP A 174 5.75 -20.05 -18.99
N LEU A 175 4.92 -19.01 -19.19
CA LEU A 175 5.28 -17.85 -20.00
C LEU A 175 6.46 -17.09 -19.38
N LEU A 176 6.40 -16.83 -18.07
CA LEU A 176 7.49 -16.19 -17.32
C LEU A 176 8.79 -16.99 -17.43
N THR A 177 8.71 -18.31 -17.28
CA THR A 177 9.87 -19.21 -17.42
C THR A 177 10.43 -19.20 -18.85
N GLN A 178 9.55 -19.24 -19.86
CA GLN A 178 9.96 -19.24 -21.28
C GLN A 178 10.63 -17.94 -21.69
N PHE A 179 10.09 -16.80 -21.25
CA PHE A 179 10.65 -15.48 -21.57
C PHE A 179 12.06 -15.30 -20.99
N ASP A 180 12.35 -15.85 -19.82
CA ASP A 180 13.72 -15.82 -19.28
C ASP A 180 14.66 -16.80 -19.96
N LYS A 181 14.13 -17.92 -20.48
CA LYS A 181 14.90 -18.93 -21.21
C LYS A 181 15.27 -18.46 -22.63
N ASP A 182 14.36 -17.75 -23.29
CA ASP A 182 14.58 -17.15 -24.61
C ASP A 182 14.16 -15.66 -24.62
N PRO A 183 14.98 -14.78 -24.02
CA PRO A 183 14.66 -13.36 -23.87
C PRO A 183 14.60 -12.61 -25.21
N ASN A 184 15.13 -13.20 -26.28
CA ASN A 184 15.11 -12.63 -27.63
C ASN A 184 13.97 -13.19 -28.50
N SER A 185 13.09 -14.03 -27.94
CA SER A 185 11.89 -14.47 -28.63
C SER A 185 10.97 -13.29 -28.94
N THR A 186 10.21 -13.38 -30.03
CA THR A 186 9.38 -12.27 -30.53
C THR A 186 8.54 -11.61 -29.44
N CYS A 187 7.74 -12.38 -28.68
CA CYS A 187 6.90 -11.81 -27.63
C CYS A 187 7.65 -11.44 -26.35
N ALA A 188 8.78 -12.08 -26.02
CA ALA A 188 9.59 -11.66 -24.87
C ALA A 188 10.16 -10.25 -25.08
N THR A 189 10.58 -9.93 -26.31
CA THR A 189 11.10 -8.60 -26.65
C THR A 189 10.05 -7.48 -26.62
N LEU A 190 8.76 -7.83 -26.69
CA LEU A 190 7.66 -6.85 -26.58
C LEU A 190 7.45 -6.38 -25.14
N VAL A 191 7.78 -7.22 -24.15
CA VAL A 191 7.66 -6.87 -22.74
C VAL A 191 8.85 -5.99 -22.35
N ASP A 192 8.89 -4.79 -22.91
CA ASP A 192 9.81 -3.76 -22.49
C ASP A 192 9.08 -2.77 -21.58
N ASN A 193 9.69 -2.41 -20.45
CA ASN A 193 9.27 -1.27 -19.67
C ASN A 193 10.49 -0.39 -19.39
N LYS A 194 10.45 0.86 -19.85
CA LYS A 194 11.57 1.81 -19.69
C LYS A 194 11.91 2.07 -18.22
N ALA A 195 11.00 1.73 -17.29
CA ALA A 195 11.10 1.99 -15.87
C ALA A 195 11.93 0.98 -15.06
N SER A 196 12.35 -0.17 -15.63
CA SER A 196 12.96 -1.26 -14.83
C SER A 196 14.42 -1.59 -15.17
N GLY A 197 15.06 -0.84 -16.08
CA GLY A 197 16.45 -1.10 -16.48
C GLY A 197 16.67 -2.44 -17.20
N ASP A 198 17.91 -2.94 -17.18
CA ASP A 198 18.30 -4.21 -17.82
C ASP A 198 17.99 -5.41 -16.90
N VAL A 199 16.70 -5.68 -16.72
CA VAL A 199 16.18 -6.83 -15.97
C VAL A 199 15.55 -7.86 -16.90
N LYS A 200 15.43 -9.10 -16.41
CA LYS A 200 14.87 -10.20 -17.19
C LYS A 200 13.43 -9.91 -17.67
N PRO A 201 13.02 -10.39 -18.85
CA PRO A 201 11.66 -10.17 -19.36
C PRO A 201 10.54 -10.63 -18.41
N SER A 202 10.76 -11.71 -17.65
CA SER A 202 9.78 -12.16 -16.66
C SER A 202 9.57 -11.15 -15.52
N PHE A 203 10.61 -10.40 -15.13
CA PHE A 203 10.49 -9.31 -14.16
C PHE A 203 9.59 -8.21 -14.73
N LYS A 204 9.86 -7.80 -15.98
CA LYS A 204 9.10 -6.75 -16.66
C LYS A 204 7.62 -7.14 -16.79
N LEU A 205 7.33 -8.39 -17.16
CA LEU A 205 5.96 -8.88 -17.31
C LEU A 205 5.24 -8.95 -15.96
N ARG A 206 5.87 -9.49 -14.91
CA ARG A 206 5.31 -9.52 -13.55
C ARG A 206 4.90 -8.12 -13.09
N LYS A 207 5.80 -7.15 -13.28
CA LYS A 207 5.56 -5.74 -12.95
C LYS A 207 4.38 -5.16 -13.70
N THR A 208 4.35 -5.30 -15.03
CA THR A 208 3.23 -4.82 -15.84
C THR A 208 1.90 -5.44 -15.41
N LEU A 209 1.84 -6.76 -15.21
CA LEU A 209 0.61 -7.40 -14.76
C LEU A 209 0.24 -7.00 -13.33
N GLY A 210 1.24 -6.78 -12.47
CA GLY A 210 1.08 -6.24 -11.12
C GLY A 210 0.46 -4.84 -11.13
N GLU A 211 0.95 -3.93 -11.96
CA GLU A 211 0.39 -2.58 -12.13
C GLU A 211 -1.09 -2.64 -12.54
N LEU A 212 -1.45 -3.54 -13.47
CA LEU A 212 -2.85 -3.76 -13.88
C LEU A 212 -3.71 -4.30 -12.74
N LEU A 213 -3.18 -5.18 -11.87
CA LEU A 213 -3.94 -5.77 -10.75
C LEU A 213 -4.56 -4.72 -9.83
N SER A 214 -3.87 -3.60 -9.64
CA SER A 214 -4.31 -2.50 -8.78
C SER A 214 -5.56 -1.76 -9.30
N GLY A 215 -5.85 -1.83 -10.60
CA GLY A 215 -6.99 -1.19 -11.25
C GLY A 215 -8.13 -2.19 -11.50
N PRO A 216 -9.38 -1.92 -11.08
CA PRO A 216 -10.49 -2.84 -11.30
C PRO A 216 -10.85 -3.00 -12.79
N GLU A 217 -10.67 -1.95 -13.61
CA GLU A 217 -10.77 -2.04 -15.08
C GLU A 217 -9.56 -2.77 -15.66
N ASP A 218 -8.36 -2.31 -15.29
CA ASP A 218 -7.09 -2.74 -15.86
C ASP A 218 -6.82 -4.22 -15.65
N ARG A 219 -7.16 -4.77 -14.48
CA ARG A 219 -6.94 -6.19 -14.17
C ARG A 219 -7.75 -7.14 -15.05
N THR A 220 -8.83 -6.68 -15.69
CA THR A 220 -9.58 -7.48 -16.68
C THR A 220 -8.77 -7.76 -17.94
N LEU A 221 -7.70 -6.98 -18.18
CA LEU A 221 -6.77 -7.16 -19.30
C LEU A 221 -5.73 -8.26 -19.04
N ILE A 222 -5.56 -8.70 -17.78
CA ILE A 222 -4.53 -9.70 -17.43
C ILE A 222 -4.75 -11.02 -18.20
N PRO A 223 -5.94 -11.68 -18.15
CA PRO A 223 -6.14 -12.92 -18.91
C PRO A 223 -5.91 -12.79 -20.44
N PRO A 224 -6.45 -11.79 -21.16
CA PRO A 224 -6.18 -11.68 -22.59
C PRO A 224 -4.73 -11.35 -22.92
N ILE A 225 -4.01 -10.58 -22.10
CA ILE A 225 -2.56 -10.35 -22.28
C ILE A 225 -1.80 -11.68 -22.18
N VAL A 226 -2.03 -12.46 -21.12
CA VAL A 226 -1.37 -13.76 -20.93
C VAL A 226 -1.69 -14.70 -22.10
N TYR A 227 -2.95 -14.76 -22.52
CA TYR A 227 -3.37 -15.61 -23.64
C TYR A 227 -2.64 -15.25 -24.94
N ARG A 228 -2.57 -13.95 -25.27
CA ARG A 228 -1.94 -13.46 -26.51
C ARG A 228 -0.43 -13.63 -26.50
N LEU A 229 0.24 -13.33 -25.38
CA LEU A 229 1.68 -13.53 -25.24
C LEU A 229 2.08 -15.01 -25.32
N ASN A 230 1.27 -15.91 -24.75
CA ASN A 230 1.50 -17.35 -24.85
C ASN A 230 1.25 -17.90 -26.27
N ARG A 231 0.24 -17.37 -26.98
CA ARG A 231 -0.05 -17.78 -28.37
C ARG A 231 0.97 -17.21 -29.36
N CYS A 232 1.41 -15.97 -29.15
CA CYS A 232 2.41 -15.24 -29.92
C CYS A 232 2.24 -15.34 -31.46
N SER A 233 1.00 -15.29 -31.96
CA SER A 233 0.75 -15.24 -33.42
C SER A 233 1.10 -13.86 -33.99
N PRO A 234 1.29 -13.71 -35.31
CA PRO A 234 1.56 -12.39 -35.92
C PRO A 234 0.54 -11.31 -35.52
N GLU A 235 -0.75 -11.68 -35.44
CA GLU A 235 -1.81 -10.75 -35.00
C GLU A 235 -1.71 -10.40 -33.50
N ASP A 236 -1.15 -11.28 -32.67
CA ASP A 236 -0.90 -10.96 -31.26
C ASP A 236 0.27 -10.01 -31.09
N VAL A 237 1.32 -10.16 -31.91
CA VAL A 237 2.49 -9.29 -31.88
C VAL A 237 2.09 -7.84 -32.15
N ASP A 238 1.24 -7.59 -33.15
CA ASP A 238 0.75 -6.24 -33.45
C ASP A 238 -0.04 -5.63 -32.29
N VAL A 239 -0.96 -6.41 -31.70
CA VAL A 239 -1.78 -5.95 -30.57
C VAL A 239 -0.94 -5.72 -29.32
N MET A 240 0.02 -6.60 -29.03
CA MET A 240 0.87 -6.50 -27.85
C MET A 240 1.91 -5.40 -27.99
N SER A 241 2.47 -5.17 -29.19
CA SER A 241 3.31 -4.00 -29.45
C SER A 241 2.54 -2.72 -29.13
N SER A 242 1.32 -2.57 -29.68
CA SER A 242 0.51 -1.38 -29.41
C SER A 242 0.16 -1.23 -27.92
N PHE A 243 -0.11 -2.32 -27.21
CA PHE A 243 -0.39 -2.28 -25.77
C PHE A 243 0.82 -1.78 -24.98
N PHE A 244 2.01 -2.37 -25.19
CA PHE A 244 3.23 -1.95 -24.49
C PHE A 244 3.67 -0.56 -24.91
N ASP A 245 3.45 -0.13 -26.16
CA ASP A 245 3.72 1.24 -26.60
C ASP A 245 2.84 2.27 -25.87
N VAL A 246 1.55 1.97 -25.67
CA VAL A 246 0.64 2.83 -24.91
C VAL A 246 1.02 2.85 -23.43
N LEU A 247 1.33 1.69 -22.85
CA LEU A 247 1.76 1.58 -21.45
C LEU A 247 3.07 2.36 -21.19
N ASN A 248 4.00 2.31 -22.13
CA ASN A 248 5.28 3.02 -22.08
C ASN A 248 5.21 4.49 -22.55
N GLY A 249 4.03 4.96 -22.96
CA GLY A 249 3.82 6.35 -23.34
C GLY A 249 4.07 7.29 -22.16
N ASP A 250 4.59 8.50 -22.44
CA ASP A 250 4.86 9.50 -21.40
C ASP A 250 3.56 9.86 -20.67
N SER A 251 3.40 9.35 -19.44
CA SER A 251 2.41 9.89 -18.51
C SER A 251 2.90 11.26 -18.05
N ASN A 252 2.10 12.31 -18.27
CA ASN A 252 2.41 13.63 -17.73
C ASN A 252 2.57 13.49 -16.21
N PRO A 253 3.71 13.89 -15.62
CA PRO A 253 3.89 13.80 -14.19
C PRO A 253 2.77 14.58 -13.50
N SER A 254 2.00 13.90 -12.65
CA SER A 254 0.96 14.48 -11.81
C SER A 254 1.46 15.80 -11.18
N GLN A 255 0.67 16.87 -11.34
CA GLN A 255 1.00 18.20 -10.82
C GLN A 255 1.04 18.26 -9.27
N ASN A 256 0.61 17.20 -8.58
CA ASN A 256 0.55 17.12 -7.11
C ASN A 256 1.80 16.52 -6.44
N LYS A 257 2.86 16.23 -7.19
CA LYS A 257 4.14 15.72 -6.63
C LYS A 257 4.81 16.60 -5.54
N PRO A 258 4.66 17.94 -5.46
CA PRO A 258 5.42 18.74 -4.49
C PRO A 258 5.10 18.46 -3.01
N TYR A 259 3.94 17.88 -2.71
CA TYR A 259 3.47 17.64 -1.34
C TYR A 259 3.57 16.17 -0.92
N PHE A 260 4.06 15.29 -1.80
CA PHE A 260 4.25 13.88 -1.50
C PHE A 260 5.49 13.72 -0.61
N SER A 261 5.33 13.03 0.52
CA SER A 261 6.32 13.03 1.61
C SER A 261 7.12 11.74 1.65
N ASN A 262 7.84 11.46 0.56
CA ASN A 262 8.63 10.22 0.39
C ASN A 262 9.62 9.97 1.52
N LEU A 263 10.33 11.01 1.99
CA LEU A 263 11.26 10.89 3.11
C LEU A 263 10.59 10.47 4.41
N LEU A 264 9.37 10.98 4.66
CA LEU A 264 8.59 10.58 5.83
C LEU A 264 8.14 9.13 5.72
N PHE A 265 7.69 8.72 4.53
CA PHE A 265 7.35 7.33 4.24
C PHE A 265 8.51 6.40 4.59
N PHE A 266 9.73 6.68 4.10
CA PHE A 266 10.91 5.85 4.42
C PHE A 266 11.28 5.88 5.90
N LEU A 267 11.22 7.06 6.54
CA LEU A 267 11.47 7.16 7.98
C LEU A 267 10.54 6.23 8.78
N ILE A 268 9.24 6.25 8.48
CA ILE A 268 8.23 5.45 9.18
C ILE A 268 8.39 3.97 8.84
N VAL A 269 8.45 3.62 7.55
CA VAL A 269 8.52 2.23 7.10
C VAL A 269 9.76 1.55 7.66
N PHE A 270 10.94 2.16 7.54
CA PHE A 270 12.16 1.53 8.04
C PHE A 270 12.19 1.46 9.57
N SER A 271 11.58 2.41 10.28
CA SER A 271 11.55 2.40 11.75
C SER A 271 10.57 1.38 12.32
N GLU A 272 9.35 1.27 11.77
CA GLU A 272 8.25 0.49 12.38
C GLU A 272 7.71 -0.65 11.51
N MET A 273 7.99 -0.70 10.22
CA MET A 273 7.32 -1.60 9.27
C MET A 273 8.28 -2.39 8.39
N TRP A 274 9.57 -2.39 8.71
CA TRP A 274 10.63 -3.16 8.07
C TRP A 274 11.31 -4.05 9.11
N GLU A 275 11.74 -5.25 8.72
CA GLU A 275 12.50 -6.13 9.59
C GLU A 275 13.84 -5.49 9.98
N ILE A 276 14.26 -5.70 11.23
CA ILE A 276 15.57 -5.25 11.71
C ILE A 276 16.22 -6.46 12.42
N PRO A 277 17.29 -7.07 11.89
CA PRO A 277 17.93 -6.72 10.62
C PRO A 277 17.04 -6.99 9.40
N GLY A 278 17.20 -6.19 8.35
CA GLY A 278 16.41 -6.30 7.11
C GLY A 278 16.87 -7.46 6.23
N PRO A 279 15.97 -8.06 5.42
CA PRO A 279 16.36 -9.09 4.45
C PRO A 279 17.24 -8.48 3.36
N SER A 280 18.23 -9.25 2.93
CA SER A 280 19.13 -8.87 1.84
C SER A 280 18.41 -8.89 0.49
N VAL A 281 18.99 -8.19 -0.47
CA VAL A 281 18.58 -8.24 -1.90
C VAL A 281 18.56 -9.69 -2.42
N ALA A 282 19.49 -10.52 -1.96
CA ALA A 282 19.57 -11.94 -2.34
C ALA A 282 18.44 -12.79 -1.75
N GLU A 283 17.83 -12.38 -0.64
CA GLU A 283 16.68 -13.04 -0.02
C GLU A 283 15.35 -12.54 -0.61
N MET A 284 15.24 -11.24 -0.89
CA MET A 284 14.02 -10.64 -1.48
C MET A 284 13.83 -11.01 -2.96
N ASN A 285 14.90 -11.12 -3.74
CA ASN A 285 14.81 -11.44 -5.17
C ASN A 285 14.11 -12.77 -5.48
N PRO A 286 14.45 -13.90 -4.82
CA PRO A 286 13.74 -15.16 -4.98
C PRO A 286 12.26 -15.07 -4.59
N GLN A 287 11.93 -14.30 -3.54
CA GLN A 287 10.54 -14.10 -3.12
C GLN A 287 9.76 -13.39 -4.23
N PHE A 288 10.25 -12.26 -4.73
CA PHE A 288 9.65 -11.58 -5.88
C PHE A 288 9.50 -12.51 -7.09
N ALA A 289 10.56 -13.26 -7.44
CA ALA A 289 10.56 -14.16 -8.59
C ALA A 289 9.57 -15.33 -8.45
N SER A 290 9.20 -15.71 -7.22
CA SER A 290 8.21 -16.77 -6.95
C SER A 290 6.76 -16.32 -7.16
N THR A 291 6.51 -15.02 -7.30
CA THR A 291 5.18 -14.46 -7.59
C THR A 291 4.90 -14.47 -9.10
N LYS A 292 3.62 -14.48 -9.49
CA LYS A 292 3.21 -14.31 -10.90
C LYS A 292 2.89 -12.85 -11.24
N LEU A 293 2.44 -12.08 -10.25
CA LEU A 293 2.09 -10.68 -10.36
C LEU A 293 2.66 -9.96 -9.13
N SER A 294 3.38 -8.87 -9.35
CA SER A 294 3.78 -7.96 -8.28
C SER A 294 4.22 -6.63 -8.88
N ASP A 295 4.11 -5.52 -8.15
CA ASP A 295 4.47 -4.19 -8.67
C ASP A 295 5.97 -3.88 -8.60
N GLY A 296 6.76 -4.71 -7.91
CA GLY A 296 8.21 -4.61 -7.83
C GLY A 296 8.70 -3.39 -7.05
N SER A 297 7.83 -2.76 -6.27
CA SER A 297 8.10 -1.51 -5.55
C SER A 297 9.07 -1.68 -4.38
N VAL A 298 9.08 -2.85 -3.73
CA VAL A 298 9.86 -3.13 -2.51
C VAL A 298 11.33 -3.39 -2.81
N TYR A 299 11.63 -4.08 -3.91
CA TYR A 299 13.01 -4.41 -4.29
C TYR A 299 13.91 -3.17 -4.35
N GLN A 300 13.35 -2.06 -4.83
CA GLN A 300 14.06 -0.78 -4.98
C GLN A 300 14.39 -0.13 -3.63
N LEU A 301 13.73 -0.54 -2.55
CA LEU A 301 13.89 0.05 -1.22
C LEU A 301 15.11 -0.48 -0.47
N ALA A 302 15.70 -1.61 -0.88
CA ALA A 302 16.79 -2.25 -0.16
C ALA A 302 18.04 -1.35 0.01
N LEU A 303 18.43 -0.65 -1.07
CA LEU A 303 19.55 0.30 -1.03
C LEU A 303 19.24 1.49 -0.14
N VAL A 304 18.02 2.02 -0.25
CA VAL A 304 17.55 3.15 0.55
C VAL A 304 17.49 2.76 2.03
N TYR A 305 17.05 1.53 2.34
CA TYR A 305 17.04 0.97 3.69
C TYR A 305 18.43 0.99 4.31
N CYS A 306 19.44 0.37 3.68
CA CYS A 306 20.80 0.35 4.23
C CYS A 306 21.37 1.75 4.43
N ALA A 307 21.10 2.65 3.48
CA ALA A 307 21.55 4.03 3.58
C ALA A 307 20.88 4.74 4.77
N PHE A 308 19.56 4.61 4.94
CA PHE A 308 18.83 5.24 6.04
C PHE A 308 19.18 4.64 7.40
N SER A 309 19.24 3.32 7.49
CA SER A 309 19.36 2.59 8.75
C SER A 309 20.78 2.55 9.29
N LYS A 310 21.78 2.61 8.39
CA LYS A 310 23.17 2.34 8.71
C LYS A 310 23.35 1.00 9.44
N GLU A 311 22.48 0.03 9.13
CA GLU A 311 22.56 -1.32 9.67
C GLU A 311 23.90 -1.97 9.28
N LYS A 312 24.47 -2.76 10.20
CA LYS A 312 25.78 -3.42 10.06
C LYS A 312 25.69 -4.88 9.62
N SER A 313 24.63 -5.26 8.94
CA SER A 313 24.56 -6.59 8.31
C SER A 313 25.57 -6.66 7.17
N SER A 314 26.07 -7.87 6.88
CA SER A 314 27.10 -8.07 5.86
C SER A 314 26.67 -7.54 4.49
N TRP A 315 25.38 -7.68 4.14
CA TRP A 315 24.86 -7.20 2.86
C TRP A 315 24.78 -5.66 2.79
N CYS A 316 24.41 -4.98 3.88
CA CYS A 316 24.46 -3.51 3.91
C CYS A 316 25.91 -2.98 3.90
N GLU A 317 26.84 -3.66 4.57
CA GLU A 317 28.27 -3.32 4.53
C GLU A 317 28.86 -3.50 3.12
N GLU A 318 28.50 -4.59 2.43
CA GLU A 318 28.90 -4.85 1.03
C GLU A 318 28.39 -3.77 0.07
N LEU A 319 27.20 -3.23 0.30
CA LEU A 319 26.64 -2.14 -0.50
C LEU A 319 27.33 -0.79 -0.24
N GLY A 320 27.91 -0.59 0.94
CA GLY A 320 28.71 0.61 1.27
C GLY A 320 27.92 1.94 1.32
N VAL A 321 26.59 1.90 1.26
CA VAL A 321 25.73 3.11 1.20
C VAL A 321 25.43 3.72 2.57
N GLY A 322 25.65 2.97 3.66
CA GLY A 322 25.45 3.42 5.04
C GLY A 322 26.69 4.04 5.70
N ASP A 323 27.84 4.05 5.04
CA ASP A 323 29.10 4.56 5.60
C ASP A 323 29.25 6.07 5.35
N TYR A 324 28.66 6.88 6.23
CA TYR A 324 28.77 8.34 6.20
C TYR A 324 28.72 8.97 7.61
N ASP A 325 29.28 10.17 7.77
CA ASP A 325 29.37 10.89 9.05
C ASP A 325 28.09 11.72 9.35
N ALA A 326 27.01 11.01 9.69
CA ALA A 326 25.76 11.53 10.26
C ALA A 326 24.94 10.38 10.92
N LYS A 327 23.93 10.72 11.72
CA LYS A 327 22.99 9.75 12.32
C LYS A 327 22.17 9.00 11.24
N ALA A 328 21.75 7.78 11.57
CA ALA A 328 20.77 7.03 10.79
C ALA A 328 19.44 7.79 10.75
N ILE A 329 18.75 7.83 9.61
CA ILE A 329 17.43 8.44 9.44
C ILE A 329 16.37 7.44 9.90
N MET A 330 16.37 7.13 11.20
CA MET A 330 15.47 6.20 11.86
C MET A 330 15.12 6.69 13.27
N TYR A 331 14.01 6.21 13.81
CA TYR A 331 13.66 6.41 15.21
C TYR A 331 13.42 5.08 15.93
N GLU A 332 13.62 5.09 17.25
CA GLU A 332 13.38 3.94 18.10
C GLU A 332 11.90 3.59 18.21
N ARG A 333 11.59 2.30 18.14
CA ARG A 333 10.24 1.76 18.35
C ARG A 333 9.82 2.02 19.79
N ASP A 334 8.60 2.52 19.98
CA ASP A 334 8.06 2.76 21.32
C ASP A 334 7.28 1.56 21.86
N GLN A 335 6.70 1.74 23.05
CA GLN A 335 5.96 0.70 23.77
C GLN A 335 4.69 0.18 23.07
N TYR A 336 4.21 0.87 22.02
CA TYR A 336 3.00 0.48 21.28
C TYR A 336 3.31 -0.33 20.04
N TRP A 337 4.57 -0.38 19.60
CA TRP A 337 4.98 -1.17 18.44
C TRP A 337 4.82 -2.67 18.70
N ASN A 338 4.25 -3.39 17.73
CA ASN A 338 4.03 -4.84 17.80
C ASN A 338 3.24 -5.26 19.06
N LYS A 339 2.17 -4.51 19.34
CA LYS A 339 1.22 -4.76 20.43
C LYS A 339 -0.19 -4.68 19.90
N SER A 340 -1.03 -5.63 20.30
CA SER A 340 -2.47 -5.51 20.17
C SER A 340 -3.02 -4.45 21.11
N THR A 341 -4.08 -3.77 20.67
CA THR A 341 -4.79 -2.77 21.47
C THR A 341 -6.19 -3.24 21.86
N THR A 342 -6.73 -2.66 22.93
CA THR A 342 -8.10 -2.89 23.37
C THR A 342 -9.02 -1.84 22.78
N ILE A 343 -10.16 -2.27 22.25
CA ILE A 343 -11.23 -1.35 21.83
C ILE A 343 -11.74 -0.64 23.09
N PRO A 344 -11.66 0.70 23.15
CA PRO A 344 -12.19 1.44 24.29
C PRO A 344 -13.65 1.13 24.56
N SER A 345 -14.04 1.07 25.83
CA SER A 345 -15.40 0.65 26.24
C SER A 345 -16.52 1.57 25.72
N GLN A 346 -16.20 2.82 25.42
CA GLN A 346 -17.11 3.80 24.82
C GLN A 346 -17.19 3.73 23.29
N ALA A 347 -16.40 2.88 22.64
CA ALA A 347 -16.22 2.86 21.20
C ALA A 347 -16.51 1.49 20.57
N SER A 348 -16.60 1.49 19.25
CA SER A 348 -16.58 0.28 18.42
C SER A 348 -15.52 0.40 17.31
N ALA A 349 -15.19 -0.72 16.67
CA ALA A 349 -14.26 -0.76 15.54
C ALA A 349 -14.93 -1.33 14.28
N LEU A 350 -14.91 -0.58 13.19
CA LEU A 350 -15.37 -1.02 11.87
C LEU A 350 -14.16 -1.18 10.95
N LEU A 351 -13.89 -2.41 10.52
CA LEU A 351 -12.86 -2.72 9.54
C LEU A 351 -13.51 -2.92 8.18
N LEU A 352 -12.88 -2.38 7.15
CA LEU A 352 -13.30 -2.45 5.76
C LEU A 352 -12.10 -2.94 4.94
N SER A 353 -12.31 -3.93 4.07
CA SER A 353 -11.22 -4.47 3.26
C SER A 353 -11.73 -5.17 2.01
N SER A 354 -10.84 -5.41 1.06
CA SER A 354 -11.15 -6.16 -0.16
C SER A 354 -10.27 -7.38 -0.31
N LYS A 355 -10.83 -8.48 -0.82
CA LYS A 355 -10.06 -9.67 -1.22
C LYS A 355 -9.16 -9.44 -2.44
N LEU A 356 -9.41 -8.36 -3.19
CA LEU A 356 -8.59 -7.93 -4.33
C LEU A 356 -7.89 -6.59 -4.07
N ASP A 357 -7.55 -6.31 -2.81
CA ASP A 357 -6.63 -5.25 -2.45
C ASP A 357 -5.19 -5.80 -2.39
N PRO A 358 -4.35 -5.55 -3.40
CA PRO A 358 -2.98 -6.05 -3.40
C PRO A 358 -2.02 -5.18 -2.56
N ILE A 359 -2.43 -3.98 -2.15
CA ILE A 359 -1.61 -3.04 -1.38
C ILE A 359 -1.69 -3.33 0.11
N THR A 360 -2.89 -3.61 0.59
CA THR A 360 -3.16 -4.06 1.96
C THR A 360 -4.02 -5.33 1.93
N PRO A 361 -3.39 -6.50 1.73
CA PRO A 361 -4.11 -7.76 1.55
C PRO A 361 -5.11 -8.06 2.67
N HIS A 362 -6.22 -8.67 2.30
CA HIS A 362 -7.34 -8.97 3.20
C HIS A 362 -6.93 -9.72 4.47
N LYS A 363 -5.94 -10.60 4.39
CA LYS A 363 -5.42 -11.37 5.53
C LYS A 363 -5.01 -10.49 6.72
N TYR A 364 -4.54 -9.26 6.48
CA TYR A 364 -4.19 -8.32 7.55
C TYR A 364 -5.40 -7.69 8.22
N ALA A 365 -6.52 -7.57 7.51
CA ALA A 365 -7.78 -7.17 8.12
C ALA A 365 -8.36 -8.27 9.00
N GLU A 366 -8.28 -9.53 8.56
CA GLU A 366 -8.69 -10.70 9.35
C GLU A 366 -7.82 -10.84 10.60
N HIS A 367 -6.50 -10.71 10.45
CA HIS A 367 -5.54 -10.73 11.56
C HIS A 367 -5.79 -9.59 12.54
N LEU A 368 -5.95 -8.35 12.08
CA LEU A 368 -6.24 -7.22 12.97
C LEU A 368 -7.57 -7.45 13.73
N LEU A 369 -8.60 -7.95 13.04
CA LEU A 369 -9.86 -8.32 13.69
C LEU A 369 -9.65 -9.39 14.76
N GLU A 370 -8.84 -10.41 14.51
CA GLU A 370 -8.51 -11.48 15.47
C GLU A 370 -7.84 -10.91 16.73
N VAL A 371 -6.83 -10.05 16.56
CA VAL A 371 -5.95 -9.62 17.66
C VAL A 371 -6.46 -8.41 18.45
N LEU A 372 -7.38 -7.62 17.90
CA LEU A 372 -8.02 -6.52 18.64
C LEU A 372 -8.79 -7.05 19.85
N GLU A 373 -8.52 -6.53 21.03
CA GLU A 373 -9.20 -6.99 22.24
C GLU A 373 -10.57 -6.29 22.38
N GLY A 374 -11.63 -7.08 22.58
CA GLY A 374 -13.00 -6.60 22.70
C GLY A 374 -13.92 -7.10 21.57
N ASP A 375 -15.22 -7.19 21.88
CA ASP A 375 -16.22 -7.80 20.98
C ASP A 375 -16.97 -6.78 20.12
N ASN A 376 -16.84 -5.48 20.40
CA ASN A 376 -17.54 -4.42 19.68
C ASN A 376 -16.81 -4.04 18.39
N LYS A 377 -16.62 -5.03 17.52
CA LYS A 377 -15.88 -4.93 16.25
C LYS A 377 -16.58 -5.67 15.13
N GLU A 378 -16.39 -5.19 13.91
CA GLU A 378 -16.95 -5.79 12.71
C GLU A 378 -16.00 -5.65 11.52
N LEU A 379 -15.93 -6.68 10.68
CA LEU A 379 -15.22 -6.63 9.39
C LEU A 379 -16.22 -6.75 8.23
N VAL A 380 -16.28 -5.73 7.39
CA VAL A 380 -17.02 -5.75 6.13
C VAL A 380 -16.06 -6.02 4.97
N THR A 381 -16.18 -7.22 4.39
CA THR A 381 -15.28 -7.72 3.33
C THR A 381 -15.90 -7.57 1.95
N PHE A 382 -15.28 -6.77 1.08
CA PHE A 382 -15.64 -6.70 -0.33
C PHE A 382 -14.88 -7.76 -1.14
N ASN A 383 -15.53 -8.38 -2.12
CA ASN A 383 -14.88 -9.42 -2.92
C ASN A 383 -14.02 -8.85 -4.05
N TYR A 384 -14.47 -7.76 -4.69
CA TYR A 384 -13.92 -7.36 -5.99
C TYR A 384 -13.44 -5.90 -6.08
N THR A 385 -13.46 -5.11 -5.01
CA THR A 385 -12.93 -3.73 -5.08
C THR A 385 -11.40 -3.71 -4.97
N ARG A 386 -10.78 -2.56 -5.21
CA ARG A 386 -9.37 -2.29 -4.94
C ARG A 386 -9.14 -1.65 -3.57
N HIS A 387 -7.88 -1.34 -3.28
CA HIS A 387 -7.43 -0.57 -2.12
C HIS A 387 -8.26 0.69 -1.85
N GLY A 388 -8.69 0.89 -0.60
CA GLY A 388 -9.58 1.98 -0.19
C GLY A 388 -11.04 1.72 -0.59
N THR A 389 -11.67 0.75 0.05
CA THR A 389 -13.01 0.27 -0.29
C THR A 389 -14.08 1.36 -0.20
N VAL A 390 -13.95 2.33 0.72
CA VAL A 390 -14.88 3.46 0.82
C VAL A 390 -14.91 4.28 -0.46
N ALA A 391 -13.78 4.39 -1.16
CA ALA A 391 -13.67 5.16 -2.40
C ALA A 391 -13.94 4.34 -3.67
N TRP A 392 -13.86 3.00 -3.62
CA TRP A 392 -13.81 2.17 -4.82
C TRP A 392 -14.84 1.04 -4.93
N SER A 393 -15.65 0.79 -3.90
CA SER A 393 -16.67 -0.27 -3.90
C SER A 393 -17.93 0.11 -4.68
N PHE A 394 -17.79 0.35 -5.97
CA PHE A 394 -18.93 0.64 -6.85
C PHE A 394 -19.85 -0.58 -6.99
N PRO A 395 -21.18 -0.40 -6.91
CA PRO A 395 -22.14 -1.51 -6.90
C PRO A 395 -22.42 -2.11 -8.28
N ILE A 396 -21.99 -1.45 -9.36
CA ILE A 396 -22.21 -1.89 -10.74
C ILE A 396 -20.84 -2.16 -11.37
N ASP A 397 -20.67 -3.37 -11.88
CA ASP A 397 -19.44 -3.78 -12.57
C ASP A 397 -19.13 -2.84 -13.73
N ASN A 398 -17.87 -2.44 -13.85
CA ASN A 398 -17.36 -1.53 -14.88
C ASN A 398 -17.99 -0.13 -14.90
N VAL A 399 -18.58 0.32 -13.79
CA VAL A 399 -19.09 1.69 -13.63
C VAL A 399 -18.48 2.33 -12.38
N TYR A 400 -17.40 3.10 -12.58
CA TYR A 400 -16.61 3.72 -11.49
C TYR A 400 -16.99 5.18 -11.24
N THR A 401 -18.28 5.47 -11.33
CA THR A 401 -18.81 6.81 -11.09
C THR A 401 -19.99 6.75 -10.13
N GLY A 402 -20.16 7.81 -9.34
CA GLY A 402 -21.26 7.91 -8.39
C GLY A 402 -20.94 7.32 -7.03
N GLU A 403 -21.87 6.57 -6.49
CA GLU A 403 -21.89 6.16 -5.10
C GLU A 403 -21.31 4.78 -4.87
N THR A 404 -20.47 4.66 -3.84
CA THR A 404 -19.86 3.39 -3.43
C THR A 404 -20.59 2.80 -2.24
N CYS A 405 -20.62 1.48 -2.14
CA CYS A 405 -21.23 0.80 -1.02
C CYS A 405 -20.48 1.06 0.29
N GLY A 406 -19.14 1.08 0.27
CA GLY A 406 -18.31 1.41 1.42
C GLY A 406 -18.58 2.82 1.97
N MET A 407 -18.90 3.79 1.11
CA MET A 407 -19.35 5.12 1.56
C MET A 407 -20.70 5.07 2.26
N ASN A 408 -21.63 4.20 1.83
CA ASN A 408 -22.92 4.02 2.49
C ASN A 408 -22.79 3.34 3.84
N VAL A 409 -21.96 2.30 3.91
CA VAL A 409 -21.61 1.63 5.16
C VAL A 409 -21.01 2.65 6.14
N LEU A 410 -20.01 3.43 5.72
CA LEU A 410 -19.41 4.49 6.54
C LEU A 410 -20.44 5.55 6.98
N ALA A 411 -21.28 6.04 6.06
CA ALA A 411 -22.30 7.04 6.39
C ALA A 411 -23.29 6.49 7.43
N SER A 412 -23.76 5.25 7.28
CA SER A 412 -24.68 4.63 8.25
C SER A 412 -24.04 4.47 9.63
N TYR A 413 -22.76 4.07 9.69
CA TYR A 413 -21.99 3.95 10.92
C TYR A 413 -21.80 5.30 11.63
N VAL A 414 -21.48 6.35 10.88
CA VAL A 414 -21.36 7.71 11.44
C VAL A 414 -22.72 8.21 11.93
N SER A 415 -23.79 8.04 11.14
CA SER A 415 -25.15 8.42 11.53
C SER A 415 -25.67 7.67 12.76
N SER A 416 -25.18 6.45 13.02
CA SER A 416 -25.54 5.65 14.18
C SER A 416 -24.71 5.96 15.43
N GLY A 417 -23.75 6.90 15.34
CA GLY A 417 -22.86 7.23 16.44
C GLY A 417 -21.84 6.13 16.74
N GLY A 418 -21.44 5.35 15.73
CA GLY A 418 -20.54 4.21 15.90
C GLY A 418 -21.24 2.92 16.36
N ASP A 419 -22.57 2.84 16.29
CA ASP A 419 -23.30 1.62 16.65
C ASP A 419 -23.29 0.61 15.50
N LEU A 420 -22.53 -0.48 15.68
CA LEU A 420 -22.38 -1.57 14.70
C LEU A 420 -23.68 -2.34 14.47
N GLN A 421 -24.60 -2.38 15.42
CA GLN A 421 -25.88 -3.07 15.25
C GLN A 421 -26.81 -2.35 14.26
N LYS A 422 -26.54 -1.07 13.99
CA LYS A 422 -27.30 -0.23 13.05
C LYS A 422 -26.58 -0.04 11.72
N LEU A 423 -25.50 -0.79 11.47
CA LEU A 423 -24.73 -0.70 10.24
C LEU A 423 -25.59 -1.13 9.05
N ASP A 424 -25.79 -0.24 8.08
CA ASP A 424 -26.50 -0.56 6.84
C ASP A 424 -25.54 -1.20 5.84
N ARG A 425 -25.75 -2.50 5.58
CA ARG A 425 -25.00 -3.30 4.61
C ARG A 425 -25.85 -3.72 3.43
N SER A 426 -27.00 -3.09 3.20
CA SER A 426 -27.92 -3.49 2.13
C SER A 426 -27.32 -3.40 0.72
N CYS A 427 -26.31 -2.56 0.53
CA CYS A 427 -25.54 -2.44 -0.71
C CYS A 427 -24.46 -3.51 -0.87
N HIS A 428 -24.12 -4.23 0.20
CA HIS A 428 -23.11 -5.27 0.26
C HIS A 428 -23.79 -6.60 -0.06
N LYS A 429 -23.54 -7.14 -1.26
CA LYS A 429 -24.10 -8.40 -1.74
C LYS A 429 -23.01 -9.37 -2.13
#